data_AF-A0A3M1FW03-F1
#
_entry.id   AF-A0A3M1FW03-F1
#
_cell.length_a   1.000
_cell.length_b   1.000
_cell.length_c   1.000
_cell.angle_alpha   90.00
_cell.angle_beta   90.00
_cell.angle_gamma   90.00
#
_symmetry.space_group_name_H-M   'P 1'
#
loop_
_entity.id
_entity.type
_entity.pdbx_description
1 polymer ?
#
loop_
_entity_poly.entity_id
_entity_poly.type
_entity_poly.pdbx_seq_one_letter_code
_entity_poly.pdbx_strand_id
1 'polypeptide(L)'
;MYRMHPTPELFSPQEGTAICAGGGFVVLELTGTVHISQLEKGNVYIHCAWRVWAQGQGQRLDRGEWTFLYGWQGQVQLEGCCFQVQVASKAFELTATGRGYARLRGEGVCTINGVAYSLTPEFQELALQENLPRA
;
A
#
# COMPACT_ATOMS: atom_id res chain seq x y z
N MET A 1 -46.36 21.64 -5.69
CA MET A 1 -45.01 22.16 -5.39
C MET A 1 -44.24 21.02 -4.73
N TYR A 2 -43.46 20.25 -5.51
CA TYR A 2 -42.75 19.07 -5.00
C TYR A 2 -41.51 19.54 -4.24
N ARG A 3 -41.42 19.22 -2.94
CA ARG A 3 -40.18 19.38 -2.17
C ARG A 3 -39.20 18.33 -2.68
N MET A 4 -38.12 18.77 -3.31
CA MET A 4 -36.96 17.91 -3.54
C MET A 4 -36.39 17.55 -2.17
N HIS A 5 -36.42 16.26 -1.83
CA HIS A 5 -35.58 15.74 -0.77
C HIS A 5 -34.12 15.87 -1.22
N PRO A 6 -33.19 16.34 -0.36
CA PRO A 6 -31.78 16.30 -0.70
C PRO A 6 -31.42 14.84 -0.99
N THR A 7 -30.88 14.60 -2.18
CA THR A 7 -30.23 13.34 -2.55
C THR A 7 -29.26 12.99 -1.42
N PRO A 8 -29.24 11.76 -0.87
CA PRO A 8 -28.18 11.39 0.04
C PRO A 8 -26.88 11.61 -0.72
N GLU A 9 -26.05 12.53 -0.23
CA GLU A 9 -24.69 12.67 -0.71
C GLU A 9 -24.11 11.25 -0.70
N LEU A 10 -23.73 10.77 -1.89
CA LEU A 10 -22.94 9.56 -2.03
C LEU A 10 -21.68 9.82 -1.20
N PHE A 11 -21.69 9.37 0.05
CA PHE A 11 -20.50 9.28 0.88
C PHE A 11 -19.51 8.45 0.09
N SER A 12 -18.58 9.11 -0.59
CA SER A 12 -17.41 8.46 -1.15
C SER A 12 -16.62 7.97 0.06
N PRO A 13 -16.51 6.66 0.30
CA PRO A 13 -15.83 6.18 1.49
C PRO A 13 -14.34 6.51 1.29
N GLN A 14 -13.87 7.45 2.09
CA GLN A 14 -12.64 8.21 1.87
C GLN A 14 -11.46 7.26 1.62
N GLU A 15 -10.87 7.36 0.42
CA GLU A 15 -9.64 6.64 0.10
C GLU A 15 -8.47 7.30 0.82
N GLY A 16 -7.57 6.47 1.35
CA GLY A 16 -6.36 6.91 2.01
C GLY A 16 -5.15 6.89 1.08
N THR A 17 -4.15 7.70 1.36
CA THR A 17 -2.83 7.62 0.73
C THR A 17 -1.74 7.39 1.76
N ALA A 18 -0.95 6.32 1.61
CA ALA A 18 0.30 6.11 2.33
C ALA A 18 1.50 6.34 1.43
N ILE A 19 2.48 7.08 1.93
CA ILE A 19 3.78 7.32 1.28
C ILE A 19 4.85 6.90 2.27
N CYS A 20 5.52 5.78 2.04
CA CYS A 20 6.58 5.30 2.92
C CYS A 20 7.95 5.34 2.21
N ALA A 21 8.97 5.79 2.92
CA ALA A 21 10.36 5.81 2.45
C ALA A 21 11.33 5.31 3.54
N GLY A 22 12.27 4.45 3.15
CA GLY A 22 13.31 3.93 4.03
C GLY A 22 13.53 2.43 3.90
N GLY A 23 14.12 1.82 4.92
CA GLY A 23 14.42 0.40 4.99
C GLY A 23 13.50 -0.32 5.94
N GLY A 24 12.97 -1.48 5.55
CA GLY A 24 12.09 -2.22 6.42
C GLY A 24 11.22 -3.24 5.74
N PHE A 25 10.16 -3.59 6.45
CA PHE A 25 9.14 -4.53 6.08
C PHE A 25 7.77 -3.85 6.16
N VAL A 26 7.09 -3.81 5.02
CA VAL A 26 5.74 -3.24 4.88
C VAL A 26 4.80 -4.30 4.39
N VAL A 27 3.67 -4.46 5.07
CA VAL A 27 2.54 -5.26 4.60
C VAL A 27 1.37 -4.32 4.39
N LEU A 28 0.78 -4.37 3.21
CA LEU A 28 -0.48 -3.69 2.92
C LEU A 28 -1.53 -4.74 2.60
N GLU A 29 -2.69 -4.61 3.21
CA GLU A 29 -3.91 -5.33 2.86
C GLU A 29 -4.90 -4.31 2.32
N LEU A 30 -5.18 -4.36 1.02
CA LEU A 30 -5.76 -3.22 0.31
C LEU A 30 -6.82 -3.62 -0.74
N THR A 31 -7.82 -2.75 -0.89
CA THR A 31 -8.56 -2.51 -2.13
C THR A 31 -8.05 -1.19 -2.73
N GLY A 32 -7.54 -1.19 -3.96
CA GLY A 32 -7.02 0.00 -4.62
C GLY A 32 -5.74 -0.25 -5.41
N THR A 33 -4.80 0.68 -5.34
CA THR A 33 -3.52 0.62 -6.07
C THR A 33 -2.31 0.73 -5.15
N VAL A 34 -1.22 0.09 -5.54
CA VAL A 34 0.09 0.26 -4.92
C VAL A 34 1.13 0.48 -6.00
N HIS A 35 1.95 1.51 -5.81
CA HIS A 35 3.12 1.80 -6.63
C HIS A 35 4.36 1.75 -5.75
N ILE A 36 5.33 0.93 -6.13
CA ILE A 36 6.63 0.82 -5.47
C ILE A 36 7.67 1.38 -6.45
N SER A 37 8.34 2.46 -6.05
CA SER A 37 9.44 3.08 -6.76
C SER A 37 10.75 2.93 -5.99
N GLN A 38 11.88 3.06 -6.70
CA GLN A 38 13.22 3.05 -6.10
C GLN A 38 13.51 1.84 -5.20
N LEU A 39 12.97 0.66 -5.51
CA LEU A 39 13.25 -0.55 -4.75
C LEU A 39 14.72 -0.93 -4.93
N GLU A 40 15.55 -0.68 -3.92
CA GLU A 40 16.97 -1.07 -3.95
C GLU A 40 17.14 -2.52 -3.51
N LYS A 41 17.09 -3.45 -4.48
CA LYS A 41 17.36 -4.88 -4.27
C LYS A 41 16.57 -5.44 -3.08
N GLY A 42 15.26 -5.52 -3.24
CA GLY A 42 14.32 -6.00 -2.24
C GLY A 42 13.56 -7.24 -2.67
N ASN A 43 12.73 -7.77 -1.77
CA ASN A 43 11.74 -8.78 -2.10
C ASN A 43 10.34 -8.18 -2.05
N VAL A 44 9.51 -8.50 -3.04
CA VAL A 44 8.09 -8.14 -3.06
C VAL A 44 7.25 -9.41 -3.19
N TYR A 45 6.31 -9.60 -2.28
CA TYR A 45 5.38 -10.72 -2.24
C TYR A 45 3.98 -10.19 -2.45
N ILE A 46 3.26 -10.71 -3.43
CA ILE A 46 1.94 -10.21 -3.84
C ILE A 46 0.97 -11.37 -3.82
N HIS A 47 -0.20 -11.18 -3.23
CA HIS A 47 -1.29 -12.15 -3.17
C HIS A 47 -2.61 -11.52 -3.64
N CYS A 48 -3.34 -12.22 -4.53
CA CYS A 48 -4.67 -11.83 -5.00
C CYS A 48 -4.79 -10.48 -5.76
N ALA A 49 -3.68 -9.87 -6.17
CA ALA A 49 -3.74 -8.71 -7.07
C ALA A 49 -4.20 -9.16 -8.47
N TRP A 50 -5.26 -8.54 -9.00
CA TRP A 50 -5.77 -8.88 -10.34
C TRP A 50 -4.87 -8.41 -11.48
N ARG A 51 -3.93 -7.51 -11.19
CA ARG A 51 -2.99 -6.90 -12.13
C ARG A 51 -1.70 -6.58 -11.40
N VAL A 52 -0.61 -7.11 -11.95
CA VAL A 52 0.76 -6.89 -11.48
C VAL A 52 1.62 -6.49 -12.66
N TRP A 53 2.06 -5.24 -12.68
CA TRP A 53 3.05 -4.75 -13.62
C TRP A 53 4.39 -4.54 -12.90
N ALA A 54 5.47 -5.05 -13.47
CA ALA A 54 6.79 -4.94 -12.88
C ALA A 54 7.82 -4.70 -13.98
N GLN A 55 8.60 -3.64 -13.85
CA GLN A 55 9.68 -3.28 -14.77
C GLN A 55 10.97 -3.12 -13.96
N GLY A 56 11.98 -3.94 -14.26
CA GLY A 56 13.21 -3.95 -13.48
C GLY A 56 14.09 -5.17 -13.73
N GLN A 57 15.05 -5.37 -12.84
CA GLN A 57 15.96 -6.51 -12.79
C GLN A 57 15.69 -7.34 -11.54
N GLY A 58 15.80 -8.66 -11.64
CA GLY A 58 15.56 -9.60 -10.53
C GLY A 58 14.90 -10.88 -11.03
N GLN A 59 14.40 -11.68 -10.11
CA GLN A 59 13.66 -12.90 -10.45
C GLN A 59 12.18 -12.71 -10.19
N ARG A 60 11.36 -12.93 -11.22
CA ARG A 60 9.90 -13.01 -11.10
C ARG A 60 9.47 -14.47 -11.12
N LEU A 61 8.60 -14.85 -10.19
CA LEU A 61 7.98 -16.16 -10.12
C LEU A 61 6.49 -16.01 -9.82
N ASP A 62 5.63 -16.54 -10.68
CA ASP A 62 4.19 -16.55 -10.48
C ASP A 62 3.72 -17.99 -10.11
N ARG A 63 2.92 -18.14 -9.05
CA ARG A 63 2.38 -19.42 -8.57
C ARG A 63 0.94 -19.27 -8.06
N GLY A 64 -0.03 -19.62 -8.89
CA GLY A 64 -1.44 -19.46 -8.56
C GLY A 64 -1.77 -17.98 -8.31
N GLU A 65 -2.31 -17.67 -7.14
CA GLU A 65 -2.65 -16.30 -6.72
C GLU A 65 -1.46 -15.47 -6.22
N TRP A 66 -0.26 -16.06 -6.22
CA TRP A 66 0.96 -15.42 -5.73
C TRP A 66 1.88 -14.96 -6.85
N THR A 67 2.40 -13.74 -6.72
CA THR A 67 3.55 -13.24 -7.49
C THR A 67 4.69 -12.91 -6.53
N PHE A 68 5.88 -13.43 -6.84
CA PHE A 68 7.11 -13.21 -6.08
C PHE A 68 8.12 -12.46 -6.95
N LEU A 69 8.69 -11.37 -6.42
CA LEU A 69 9.78 -10.62 -7.03
C LEU A 69 10.98 -10.67 -6.08
N TYR A 70 11.99 -11.49 -6.40
CA TYR A 70 13.17 -11.71 -5.56
C TYR A 70 14.36 -10.88 -6.01
N GLY A 71 15.02 -10.22 -5.05
CA GLY A 71 16.14 -9.33 -5.31
C GLY A 71 15.82 -8.28 -6.37
N TRP A 72 14.54 -7.87 -6.43
CA TRP A 72 14.01 -7.00 -7.47
C TRP A 72 14.53 -5.58 -7.29
N GLN A 73 14.92 -4.99 -8.41
CA GLN A 73 15.34 -3.61 -8.52
C GLN A 73 14.58 -2.97 -9.68
N GLY A 74 13.71 -2.01 -9.37
CA GLY A 74 12.87 -1.36 -10.38
C GLY A 74 11.54 -0.90 -9.80
N GLN A 75 10.54 -0.84 -10.67
CA GLN A 75 9.20 -0.38 -10.36
C GLN A 75 8.21 -1.54 -10.34
N VAL A 76 7.22 -1.45 -9.44
CA VAL A 76 6.11 -2.41 -9.34
C VAL A 76 4.81 -1.63 -9.17
N GLN A 77 3.80 -1.97 -9.96
CA GLN A 77 2.45 -1.44 -9.88
C GLN A 77 1.46 -2.58 -9.68
N LEU A 78 0.59 -2.43 -8.70
CA LEU A 78 -0.41 -3.41 -8.29
C LEU A 78 -1.78 -2.74 -8.26
N GLU A 79 -2.80 -3.48 -8.67
CA GLU A 79 -4.19 -3.11 -8.49
C GLU A 79 -4.95 -4.32 -7.94
N GLY A 80 -6.05 -4.11 -7.24
CA GLY A 80 -6.94 -5.20 -6.83
C GLY A 80 -8.06 -4.79 -5.89
N CYS A 81 -9.03 -5.69 -5.70
CA CYS A 81 -10.19 -5.46 -4.86
C CYS A 81 -10.02 -6.01 -3.42
N CYS A 82 -9.03 -6.86 -3.19
CA CYS A 82 -8.59 -7.35 -1.89
C CYS A 82 -7.26 -8.09 -2.11
N PHE A 83 -6.15 -7.37 -1.99
CA PHE A 83 -4.82 -7.94 -2.21
C PHE A 83 -3.89 -7.62 -1.06
N GLN A 84 -2.90 -8.48 -0.90
CA GLN A 84 -1.83 -8.27 0.04
C GLN A 84 -0.53 -8.03 -0.72
N VAL A 85 0.22 -7.01 -0.31
CA VAL A 85 1.61 -6.83 -0.76
C VAL A 85 2.52 -6.72 0.44
N GLN A 86 3.61 -7.47 0.41
CA GLN A 86 4.69 -7.41 1.38
C GLN A 86 5.96 -6.93 0.68
N VAL A 87 6.58 -5.88 1.20
CA VAL A 87 7.83 -5.33 0.69
C VAL A 87 8.89 -5.44 1.76
N ALA A 88 10.03 -6.05 1.43
CA ALA A 88 11.20 -6.13 2.30
C ALA A 88 12.41 -5.56 1.54
N SER A 89 12.91 -4.40 1.96
CA SER A 89 14.04 -3.74 1.30
C SER A 89 14.86 -2.87 2.26
N LYS A 90 16.11 -2.57 1.90
CA LYS A 90 16.93 -1.58 2.61
C LYS A 90 16.54 -0.15 2.29
N ALA A 91 16.02 0.07 1.09
CA ALA A 91 15.46 1.33 0.64
C ALA A 91 14.33 1.06 -0.35
N PHE A 92 13.22 1.76 -0.20
CA PHE A 92 12.11 1.77 -1.15
C PHE A 92 11.30 3.05 -0.95
N GLU A 93 10.58 3.44 -1.99
CA GLU A 93 9.47 4.37 -1.92
C GLU A 93 8.20 3.60 -2.27
N LEU A 94 7.17 3.74 -1.44
CA LEU A 94 5.89 3.11 -1.67
C LEU A 94 4.80 4.17 -1.59
N THR A 95 3.94 4.19 -2.60
CA THR A 95 2.66 4.92 -2.58
C THR A 95 1.52 3.93 -2.67
N ALA A 96 0.63 3.92 -1.70
CA ALA A 96 -0.61 3.15 -1.74
C ALA A 96 -1.81 4.08 -1.69
N THR A 97 -2.79 3.85 -2.55
CA THR A 97 -4.06 4.59 -2.56
C THR A 97 -5.23 3.63 -2.51
N GLY A 98 -6.14 3.84 -1.56
CA GLY A 98 -7.37 3.05 -1.46
C GLY A 98 -7.82 2.79 -0.03
N ARG A 99 -8.38 1.62 0.20
CA ARG A 99 -8.91 1.20 1.51
C ARG A 99 -8.14 0.02 2.04
N GLY A 100 -7.76 0.09 3.32
CA GLY A 100 -7.03 -1.01 3.94
C GLY A 100 -6.22 -0.60 5.15
N TYR A 101 -5.29 -1.47 5.48
CA TYR A 101 -4.35 -1.30 6.60
C TYR A 101 -2.92 -1.44 6.10
N ALA A 102 -2.04 -0.69 6.74
CA ALA A 102 -0.61 -0.79 6.59
C ALA A 102 -0.01 -1.31 7.89
N ARG A 103 0.71 -2.43 7.82
CA ARG A 103 1.52 -2.94 8.92
C ARG A 103 2.99 -2.70 8.60
N LEU A 104 3.61 -1.82 9.37
CA LEU A 104 4.92 -1.24 9.09
C LEU A 104 5.93 -1.65 10.17
N ARG A 105 7.17 -1.90 9.77
CA ARG A 105 8.31 -2.15 10.65
C ARG A 105 9.60 -1.74 9.94
N GLY A 106 10.53 -1.09 10.62
CA GLY A 106 11.85 -0.77 10.08
C GLY A 106 12.39 0.59 10.52
N GLU A 107 13.14 1.23 9.63
CA GLU A 107 13.75 2.55 9.81
C GLU A 107 13.37 3.44 8.63
N GLY A 108 12.90 4.66 8.92
CA GLY A 108 12.44 5.60 7.91
C GLY A 108 11.18 6.35 8.33
N VAL A 109 10.46 6.87 7.35
CA VAL A 109 9.26 7.69 7.56
C VAL A 109 8.14 7.17 6.68
N CYS A 110 6.93 7.12 7.22
CA CYS A 110 5.73 6.95 6.42
C CYS A 110 4.73 8.06 6.72
N THR A 111 4.14 8.62 5.67
CA THR A 111 3.10 9.62 5.76
C THR A 111 1.78 8.98 5.35
N ILE A 112 0.76 9.02 6.21
CA ILE A 112 -0.60 8.55 5.90
C ILE A 112 -1.54 9.74 5.97
N ASN A 113 -2.23 10.04 4.85
CA ASN A 113 -3.12 11.20 4.71
C ASN A 113 -2.49 12.53 5.18
N GLY A 114 -1.18 12.71 4.96
CA GLY A 114 -0.43 13.90 5.37
C GLY A 114 0.13 13.86 6.80
N VAL A 115 -0.21 12.86 7.61
CA VAL A 115 0.34 12.67 8.97
C VAL A 115 1.59 11.80 8.91
N ALA A 116 2.72 12.29 9.44
CA ALA A 116 4.00 11.58 9.44
C ALA A 116 4.16 10.65 10.66
N TYR A 117 4.68 9.46 10.39
CA TYR A 117 4.99 8.40 11.35
C TYR A 117 6.43 7.93 11.13
N SER A 118 7.19 7.76 12.22
CA SER A 118 8.50 7.12 12.15
C SER A 118 8.34 5.60 12.16
N LEU A 119 9.04 4.91 11.26
CA LEU A 119 9.14 3.46 11.31
C LEU A 119 9.96 3.04 12.54
N THR A 120 9.50 2.00 13.23
CA THR A 120 10.15 1.45 14.42
C THR A 120 10.55 -0.02 14.22
N PRO A 121 11.46 -0.57 15.05
CA PRO A 121 11.77 -1.99 15.06
C PRO A 121 10.57 -2.89 15.38
N GLU A 122 9.55 -2.38 16.05
CA GLU A 122 8.28 -3.03 16.33
C GLU A 122 7.27 -2.81 15.20
N PHE A 123 6.33 -3.75 15.07
CA PHE A 123 5.23 -3.60 14.13
C PHE A 123 4.24 -2.53 14.60
N GLN A 124 3.95 -1.59 13.70
CA GLN A 124 2.87 -0.62 13.83
C GLN A 124 1.80 -0.92 12.79
N GLU A 125 0.53 -0.98 13.22
CA GLU A 125 -0.61 -1.11 12.32
C GLU A 125 -1.30 0.25 12.21
N LEU A 126 -1.44 0.74 10.98
CA LEU A 126 -2.02 2.04 10.67
C LEU A 126 -3.11 1.87 9.63
N ALA A 127 -4.32 2.35 9.93
CA ALA A 127 -5.39 2.40 8.95
C ALA A 127 -5.08 3.47 7.89
N LEU A 128 -5.33 3.15 6.62
CA LEU A 128 -5.18 4.15 5.54
C LEU A 128 -6.32 5.17 5.54
N GLN A 129 -7.46 4.82 6.14
CA GLN A 129 -8.62 5.69 6.27
C GLN A 129 -8.60 6.29 7.67
N GLU A 130 -8.75 7.61 7.80
CA GLU A 130 -9.04 8.19 9.11
C GLU A 130 -10.41 7.67 9.57
N ASN A 131 -10.45 6.98 10.71
CA ASN A 131 -11.60 7.14 11.59
C ASN A 131 -11.56 8.59 12.04
N LEU A 132 -12.35 9.46 11.39
CA LEU A 132 -12.68 10.77 11.92
C LEU A 132 -13.01 10.60 13.42
N PRO A 133 -12.43 11.42 14.32
CA PRO A 133 -12.83 11.37 15.73
C PRO A 133 -14.35 11.55 15.77
N ARG A 134 -15.05 10.68 16.52
CA ARG A 134 -16.48 10.86 16.79
C ARG A 134 -16.65 12.26 17.38
N ALA A 135 -17.31 13.13 16.62
CA ALA A 135 -17.81 14.41 17.11
C ALA A 135 -18.82 14.20 18.24
#